data_AF-A0A7K3G285-F1
#
_entry.id   AF-A0A7K3G285-F1
#
_cell.length_a   1.000
_cell.length_b   1.000
_cell.length_c   1.000
_cell.angle_alpha   90.00
_cell.angle_beta   90.00
_cell.angle_gamma   90.00
#
_symmetry.space_group_name_H-M   'P 1'
#
loop_
_entity.id
_entity.type
_entity.pdbx_description
1 polymer ?
#
loop_
_entity_poly.entity_id
_entity_poly.type
_entity_poly.pdbx_seq_one_letter_code
_entity_poly.pdbx_strand_id
1 'polypeptide(L)'
;MGDAQIGRVLEEAANGRELVFHAIALGPHGVEHKGRSLPWGRVGELRVVNGRFHVKEEGRRSLAMDVPVSAIPNFPVFRTVAKRLHGAARRP
;
A
#
# COMPACT_ATOMS: atom_id res chain seq x y z
N MET A 1 -11.31 8.12 19.32
CA MET A 1 -12.14 8.37 18.13
C MET A 1 -11.48 7.95 16.79
N GLY A 2 -10.19 7.56 16.76
CA GLY A 2 -9.50 7.16 15.51
C GLY A 2 -9.64 5.68 15.09
N ASP A 3 -9.96 4.77 16.02
CA ASP A 3 -9.95 3.32 15.73
C ASP A 3 -11.13 2.86 14.86
N ALA A 4 -12.30 3.48 14.98
CA ALA A 4 -13.48 3.10 14.20
C ALA A 4 -13.31 3.40 12.70
N GLN A 5 -12.64 4.51 12.37
CA GLN A 5 -12.38 4.89 10.98
C GLN A 5 -11.32 3.97 10.35
N ILE A 6 -10.32 3.55 11.14
CA ILE A 6 -9.35 2.55 10.71
C ILE A 6 -10.05 1.19 10.48
N GLY A 7 -10.95 0.79 11.37
CA GLY A 7 -11.74 -0.45 11.23
C GLY A 7 -12.54 -0.49 9.93
N ARG A 8 -13.27 0.57 9.61
CA ARG A 8 -14.07 0.67 8.37
C ARG A 8 -13.22 0.65 7.10
N VAL A 9 -12.09 1.38 7.09
CA VAL A 9 -11.16 1.38 5.95
C VAL A 9 -10.56 -0.02 5.74
N LEU A 10 -10.31 -0.75 6.83
CA LEU A 10 -9.83 -2.13 6.75
C LEU A 10 -10.91 -3.10 6.29
N GLU A 11 -12.17 -2.92 6.70
CA GLU A 11 -13.29 -3.70 6.18
C GLU A 11 -13.52 -3.43 4.70
N GLU A 12 -13.44 -2.19 4.23
CA GLU A 12 -13.58 -1.87 2.80
C GLU A 12 -12.44 -2.48 1.97
N ALA A 13 -11.20 -2.46 2.47
CA ALA A 13 -10.09 -3.19 1.87
C ALA A 13 -10.27 -4.72 1.92
N ALA A 14 -10.78 -5.26 3.03
CA ALA A 14 -11.04 -6.69 3.20
C ALA A 14 -12.19 -7.18 2.30
N ASN A 15 -13.18 -6.32 2.04
CA ASN A 15 -14.29 -6.55 1.11
C ASN A 15 -13.89 -6.37 -0.37
N GLY A 16 -12.59 -6.23 -0.65
CA GLY A 16 -12.03 -6.20 -2.00
C GLY A 16 -12.24 -4.89 -2.75
N ARG A 17 -12.63 -3.81 -2.08
CA ARG A 17 -12.68 -2.48 -2.70
C ARG A 17 -11.28 -1.89 -2.74
N GLU A 18 -10.96 -1.29 -3.88
CA GLU A 18 -9.75 -0.51 -4.05
C GLU A 18 -9.83 0.79 -3.23
N LEU A 19 -8.83 1.01 -2.39
CA LEU A 19 -8.69 2.24 -1.61
C LEU A 19 -7.76 3.20 -2.35
N VAL A 20 -8.34 4.26 -2.90
CA VAL A 20 -7.61 5.28 -3.66
C VAL A 20 -7.13 6.39 -2.74
N PHE A 21 -5.81 6.56 -2.65
CA PHE A 21 -5.11 7.60 -1.90
C PHE A 21 -4.47 8.60 -2.88
N HIS A 22 -5.33 9.29 -3.63
CA HIS A 22 -4.94 10.24 -4.66
C HIS A 22 -4.06 9.62 -5.75
N ALA A 23 -2.74 9.73 -5.66
CA ALA A 23 -1.82 9.24 -6.69
C ALA A 23 -1.59 7.72 -6.65
N ILE A 24 -1.88 7.07 -5.52
CA ILE A 24 -1.61 5.66 -5.26
C ILE A 24 -2.88 4.96 -4.77
N ALA A 25 -3.09 3.72 -5.16
CA ALA A 25 -4.22 2.91 -4.73
C ALA A 25 -3.77 1.59 -4.11
N LEU A 26 -4.53 1.10 -3.13
CA LEU A 26 -4.31 -0.19 -2.47
C LEU A 26 -5.54 -1.07 -2.70
N GLY A 27 -5.34 -2.25 -3.28
CA GLY A 27 -6.38 -3.25 -3.42
C GLY A 27 -5.99 -4.57 -2.75
N PRO A 28 -6.92 -5.54 -2.68
CA PRO A 28 -6.63 -6.88 -2.17
C PRO A 28 -5.54 -7.61 -2.98
N HIS A 29 -5.39 -7.26 -4.26
CA HIS A 29 -4.46 -7.94 -5.16
C HIS A 29 -3.07 -7.28 -5.23
N GLY A 30 -2.96 -6.00 -4.87
CA GLY A 30 -1.70 -5.29 -4.98
C GLY A 30 -1.79 -3.80 -4.67
N VAL A 31 -0.72 -3.11 -5.05
CA VAL A 31 -0.63 -1.65 -5.04
C VAL A 31 -0.60 -1.14 -6.48
N GLU A 32 -1.27 -0.03 -6.74
CA GLU A 32 -1.29 0.64 -8.05
C GLU A 32 -0.80 2.08 -7.94
N HIS A 33 0.07 2.51 -8.86
CA HIS A 33 0.53 3.89 -8.97
C HIS A 33 0.86 4.22 -10.42
N LYS A 34 0.30 5.32 -10.94
CA LYS A 34 0.52 5.81 -12.33
C LYS A 34 0.30 4.75 -13.41
N GLY A 35 -0.77 3.96 -13.29
CA GLY A 35 -1.10 2.89 -14.24
C GLY A 35 -0.21 1.64 -14.16
N ARG A 36 0.70 1.58 -13.18
CA ARG A 36 1.47 0.38 -12.87
C ARG A 36 0.88 -0.29 -11.64
N SER A 37 0.46 -1.55 -11.80
CA SER A 37 0.03 -2.41 -10.70
C SER A 37 1.16 -3.37 -10.31
N LEU A 38 1.38 -3.55 -9.01
CA LEU A 38 2.31 -4.53 -8.45
C LEU A 38 1.57 -5.45 -7.47
N PRO A 39 1.46 -6.76 -7.80
CA PRO A 39 0.81 -7.72 -6.92
C PRO A 39 1.54 -7.86 -5.58
N TRP A 40 0.80 -8.05 -4.49
CA TRP A 40 1.39 -8.17 -3.15
C TRP A 40 2.40 -9.32 -3.04
N GLY A 41 2.14 -10.44 -3.72
CA GLY A 41 3.07 -11.59 -3.78
C GLY A 41 4.38 -11.30 -4.51
N ARG A 42 4.48 -10.19 -5.26
CA ARG A 42 5.73 -9.70 -5.86
C ARG A 42 6.32 -8.50 -5.12
N VAL A 43 5.64 -7.99 -4.09
CA VAL A 43 6.18 -6.92 -3.25
C VAL A 43 7.21 -7.54 -2.31
N GLY A 44 8.47 -7.22 -2.53
CA GLY A 44 9.54 -7.63 -1.62
C GLY A 44 9.56 -6.75 -0.38
N GLU A 45 9.36 -5.44 -0.55
CA GLU A 45 9.56 -4.50 0.54
C GLU A 45 8.79 -3.18 0.39
N LEU A 46 8.28 -2.69 1.53
CA LEU A 46 7.65 -1.38 1.70
C LEU A 46 8.46 -0.54 2.70
N ARG A 47 9.04 0.59 2.26
CA ARG A 47 9.86 1.46 3.11
C ARG A 47 9.47 2.93 2.98
N VAL A 48 9.82 3.71 4.00
CA VAL A 48 9.82 5.18 3.92
C VAL A 48 11.26 5.64 4.03
N VAL A 49 11.74 6.37 3.02
CA VAL A 49 13.10 6.91 2.98
C VAL A 49 13.01 8.35 2.49
N ASN A 50 13.62 9.29 3.22
CA ASN A 50 13.67 10.71 2.86
C ASN A 50 12.29 11.32 2.51
N GLY A 51 11.26 10.99 3.29
CA GLY A 51 9.90 11.50 3.06
C GLY A 51 9.18 10.88 1.84
N ARG A 52 9.68 9.77 1.31
CA ARG A 52 9.10 9.07 0.16
C ARG A 52 8.76 7.63 0.52
N PHE A 53 7.61 7.17 0.06
CA PHE A 53 7.15 5.80 0.18
C PHE A 53 7.69 4.99 -1.01
N HIS A 54 8.56 4.04 -0.72
CA HIS A 54 9.22 3.18 -1.69
C HIS A 54 8.59 1.79 -1.65
N VAL A 55 8.24 1.29 -2.83
CA VAL A 55 7.82 -0.10 -3.06
C VAL A 55 8.88 -0.78 -3.91
N LYS A 56 9.42 -1.89 -3.41
CA LYS A 56 10.34 -2.75 -4.18
C LYS A 56 9.65 -4.03 -4.58
N GLU A 57 9.88 -4.41 -5.83
CA GLU A 57 9.52 -5.72 -6.34
C GLU A 57 10.60 -6.74 -5.92
N GLU A 58 10.17 -7.91 -5.45
CA GLU A 58 11.05 -9.00 -5.04
C GLU A 58 11.93 -9.44 -6.22
N GLY A 59 13.22 -9.67 -5.94
CA GLY A 59 14.20 -10.03 -6.97
C GLY A 59 14.64 -8.87 -7.89
N ARG A 60 14.07 -7.66 -7.74
CA ARG A 60 14.50 -6.48 -8.52
C ARG A 60 15.30 -5.49 -7.68
N ARG A 61 16.33 -4.90 -8.31
CA ARG A 61 17.17 -3.86 -7.69
C ARG A 61 16.54 -2.47 -7.74
N SER A 62 15.73 -2.19 -8.76
CA SER A 62 15.05 -0.91 -8.94
C SER A 62 13.77 -0.81 -8.12
N LEU A 63 13.40 0.42 -7.75
CA LEU A 63 12.10 0.70 -7.14
C LEU A 63 11.00 0.43 -8.17
N ALA A 64 9.96 -0.28 -7.74
CA ALA A 64 8.76 -0.46 -8.53
C ALA A 64 7.87 0.79 -8.47
N MET A 65 7.80 1.41 -7.29
CA MET A 65 7.07 2.66 -7.05
C MET A 65 7.81 3.54 -6.07
N ASP A 66 7.69 4.85 -6.29
CA ASP A 66 8.28 5.87 -5.47
C ASP A 66 7.34 7.09 -5.43
N VAL A 67 6.77 7.34 -4.25
CA VAL A 67 5.70 8.34 -4.06
C VAL A 67 6.06 9.26 -2.90
N PRO A 68 5.99 10.59 -3.04
CA PRO A 68 6.14 11.50 -1.90
C PRO A 68 5.08 11.19 -0.84
N VAL A 69 5.49 11.07 0.43
CA VAL A 69 4.54 10.85 1.55
C VAL A 69 3.52 11.99 1.62
N SER A 70 3.93 13.22 1.31
CA SER A 70 3.05 14.38 1.24
C SER A 70 1.96 14.29 0.16
N ALA A 71 2.15 13.46 -0.85
CA ALA A 71 1.17 13.22 -1.91
C ALA A 71 0.18 12.09 -1.58
N ILE A 72 0.34 11.44 -0.42
CA ILE A 72 -0.52 10.36 0.05
C ILE A 72 -1.38 10.90 1.21
N PRO A 73 -2.68 11.18 0.97
CA PRO A 73 -3.58 11.61 2.04
C PRO A 73 -3.60 10.59 3.18
N ASN A 74 -3.63 11.05 4.43
CA ASN A 74 -3.70 10.19 5.61
C ASN A 74 -2.64 9.06 5.60
N PHE A 75 -1.39 9.40 5.27
CA PHE A 75 -0.30 8.43 5.15
C PHE A 75 -0.18 7.39 6.28
N PRO A 76 -0.39 7.71 7.58
CA PRO A 76 -0.38 6.69 8.63
C PRO A 76 -1.42 5.58 8.43
N VAL A 77 -2.61 5.92 7.93
CA VAL A 77 -3.68 4.95 7.60
C VAL A 77 -3.25 4.14 6.38
N PHE A 78 -2.84 4.79 5.30
CA PHE A 78 -2.32 4.13 4.09
C PHE A 78 -1.24 3.09 4.43
N ARG A 79 -0.23 3.48 5.22
CA ARG A 79 0.89 2.61 5.61
C ARG A 79 0.41 1.41 6.42
N THR A 80 -0.56 1.61 7.31
CA THR A 80 -1.13 0.53 8.13
C THR A 80 -1.86 -0.48 7.26
N VAL A 81 -2.68 0.00 6.32
CA VAL A 81 -3.41 -0.85 5.39
C VAL A 81 -2.45 -1.61 4.47
N ALA A 82 -1.50 -0.91 3.85
CA ALA A 82 -0.51 -1.51 2.96
C ALA A 82 0.30 -2.63 3.66
N LYS A 83 0.71 -2.41 4.90
CA LYS A 83 1.39 -3.44 5.71
C LYS A 83 0.51 -4.66 5.99
N ARG A 84 -0.77 -4.45 6.29
CA ARG A 84 -1.69 -5.56 6.56
C ARG A 84 -1.97 -6.38 5.30
N LEU A 85 -2.22 -5.73 4.17
CA LEU A 85 -2.45 -6.40 2.89
C LEU A 85 -1.20 -7.17 2.44
N HIS A 86 -0.03 -6.54 2.52
CA HIS A 86 1.25 -7.19 2.22
C HIS A 86 1.54 -8.38 3.14
N GLY A 87 1.28 -8.22 4.44
CA GLY A 87 1.45 -9.28 5.43
C GLY A 87 0.47 -10.44 5.23
N ALA A 88 -0.78 -10.16 4.86
CA ALA A 88 -1.78 -11.18 4.56
C ALA A 88 -1.39 -12.01 3.33
N ALA A 89 -0.88 -11.37 2.28
CA ALA A 89 -0.43 -12.07 1.06
C ALA A 89 0.84 -12.92 1.25
N ARG A 90 1.59 -12.74 2.34
CA ARG A 90 2.80 -13.51 2.66
C ARG A 90 2.56 -14.60 3.71
N ARG A 91 1.36 -14.68 4.29
CA ARG A 91 0.99 -15.83 5.12
C ARG A 91 0.62 -17.01 4.20
N PRO A 92 1.18 -18.21 4.44
CA PRO A 92 0.87 -19.41 3.66
C PRO A 92 -0.60 -19.84 3.83
#